data_AF-A0A7X6TJJ8-F1
#
_entry.id   AF-A0A7X6TJJ8-F1
#
_cell.length_a   1.000
_cell.length_b   1.000
_cell.length_c   1.000
_cell.angle_alpha   90.00
_cell.angle_beta   90.00
_cell.angle_gamma   90.00
#
_symmetry.space_group_name_H-M   'P 1'
#
loop_
_entity.id
_entity.type
_entity.pdbx_description
1 polymer ?
#
loop_
_entity_poly.entity_id
_entity_poly.type
_entity_poly.pdbx_seq_one_letter_code
_entity_poly.pdbx_strand_id
1 'polypeptide(L)'
;MQGKNLFATRWGIIAVGAVIGVLAALLQKLGNPANMGICVDCFERDMAGALGLHRAEVVQYLRPEIIGFVLGSLGAALMTGEFRPRAGSSPIIRFVLGMFAMIGALVFLGCPWRAALRLAGGDGNALLGLAGLTCCIWIGTLFLKNGYTLGRTQPARPAAGLVLPIAMLGLLGLMFLWPQVQGQAQSGGLF
;
A
#
# COMPACT_ATOMS: atom_id res chain seq x y z
N MET A 1 20.51 -14.45 -16.12
CA MET A 1 21.71 -14.25 -15.28
C MET A 1 21.29 -14.41 -13.82
N GLN A 2 21.62 -15.53 -13.18
CA GLN A 2 21.40 -15.74 -11.73
C GLN A 2 22.56 -15.07 -10.97
N GLY A 3 22.49 -13.75 -10.80
CA GLY A 3 23.32 -13.06 -9.82
C GLY A 3 22.81 -13.39 -8.41
N LYS A 4 23.71 -13.63 -7.45
CA LYS A 4 23.33 -13.71 -6.04
C LYS A 4 22.59 -12.42 -5.67
N ASN A 5 21.31 -12.51 -5.32
CA ASN A 5 20.52 -11.36 -4.88
C ASN A 5 21.16 -10.79 -3.60
N LEU A 6 21.97 -9.75 -3.74
CA LEU A 6 22.67 -9.09 -2.62
C LEU A 6 21.69 -8.61 -1.55
N PHE A 7 20.49 -8.17 -1.97
CA PHE A 7 19.39 -7.77 -1.09
C PHE A 7 18.72 -8.93 -0.34
N ALA A 8 18.88 -10.18 -0.80
CA ALA A 8 18.32 -11.37 -0.12
C ALA A 8 19.27 -11.94 0.97
N THR A 9 20.45 -11.34 1.15
CA THR A 9 21.36 -11.70 2.25
C THR A 9 20.83 -11.15 3.57
N ARG A 10 21.20 -11.75 4.71
CA ARG A 10 20.80 -11.27 6.05
C ARG A 10 21.13 -9.79 6.24
N TRP A 11 22.33 -9.38 5.84
CA TRP A 11 22.78 -7.99 5.87
C TRP A 11 22.00 -7.09 4.89
N GLY A 12 21.67 -7.58 3.70
CA GLY A 12 20.81 -6.89 2.75
C GLY A 12 19.41 -6.61 3.32
N ILE A 13 18.78 -7.60 3.95
CA ILE A 13 17.45 -7.45 4.58
C ILE A 13 17.50 -6.43 5.71
N ILE A 14 18.53 -6.50 6.58
CA ILE A 14 18.70 -5.55 7.69
C ILE A 14 18.92 -4.13 7.17
N ALA A 15 19.78 -3.95 6.15
CA ALA A 15 20.05 -2.65 5.56
C ALA A 15 18.79 -2.04 4.92
N VAL A 16 18.02 -2.82 4.15
CA VAL A 16 16.75 -2.36 3.56
C VAL A 16 15.74 -1.99 4.65
N GLY A 17 15.60 -2.82 5.70
CA GLY A 17 14.73 -2.52 6.83
C GLY A 17 15.12 -1.22 7.54
N ALA A 18 16.42 -0.99 7.75
CA ALA A 18 16.93 0.25 8.36
C ALA A 18 16.62 1.48 7.48
N VAL A 19 16.85 1.37 6.17
CA VAL A 19 16.55 2.45 5.21
C VAL A 19 15.05 2.79 5.22
N ILE A 20 14.17 1.77 5.17
CA ILE A 20 12.71 1.99 5.20
C ILE A 20 12.28 2.61 6.54
N GLY A 21 12.85 2.14 7.67
CA GLY A 21 12.60 2.70 9.00
C GLY A 21 12.97 4.18 9.11
N VAL A 22 14.16 4.54 8.64
CA VAL A 22 14.61 5.94 8.58
C VAL A 22 13.70 6.77 7.67
N LEU A 23 13.39 6.26 6.47
CA LEU A 23 12.53 6.96 5.52
C LEU A 23 11.15 7.26 6.09
N ALA A 24 10.53 6.36 6.84
CA ALA A 24 9.22 6.68 7.38
C ALA A 24 9.26 7.68 8.53
N ALA A 25 10.29 7.63 9.38
CA ALA A 25 10.48 8.62 10.43
C ALA A 25 10.72 10.01 9.81
N LEU A 26 11.46 10.07 8.68
CA LEU A 26 11.64 11.30 7.92
C LEU A 26 10.36 11.78 7.25
N LEU A 27 9.57 10.87 6.66
CA LEU A 27 8.29 11.21 6.03
C LEU A 27 7.30 11.82 7.02
N GLN A 28 7.29 11.38 8.28
CA GLN A 28 6.52 12.04 9.34
C GLN A 28 6.93 13.51 9.55
N LYS A 29 8.22 13.84 9.39
CA LYS A 29 8.72 15.22 9.49
C LYS A 29 8.50 16.04 8.22
N LEU A 30 8.43 15.39 7.07
CA LEU A 30 8.30 16.01 5.74
C LEU A 30 6.84 16.26 5.31
N GLY A 31 5.87 16.09 6.22
CA GLY A 31 4.48 16.48 5.99
C GLY A 31 3.46 15.34 6.11
N ASN A 32 3.88 14.08 6.30
CA ASN A 32 2.93 13.01 6.59
C ASN A 32 2.44 13.11 8.03
N PRO A 33 1.14 12.78 8.29
CA PRO A 33 0.62 12.76 9.66
C PRO A 33 1.53 11.93 10.56
N ALA A 34 1.77 12.44 11.78
CA ALA A 34 2.70 11.82 12.74
C ALA A 34 2.33 10.35 13.03
N ASN A 35 1.07 9.97 12.86
CA ASN A 35 0.57 8.62 13.04
C ASN A 35 0.45 7.79 11.74
N MET A 36 0.97 8.25 10.59
CA MET A 36 0.80 7.57 9.29
C MET A 36 2.11 7.19 8.59
N GLY A 37 3.22 7.92 8.75
CA GLY A 37 4.54 7.56 8.19
C GLY A 37 4.50 7.06 6.74
N ILE A 38 4.65 5.73 6.54
CA ILE A 38 4.42 4.98 5.27
C ILE A 38 3.26 3.98 5.48
N CYS A 39 2.01 4.44 5.48
CA CYS A 39 0.85 3.55 5.62
C CYS A 39 0.04 3.50 4.33
N VAL A 40 0.26 2.46 3.53
CA VAL A 40 -0.40 2.27 2.24
C VAL A 40 -1.92 2.25 2.38
N ASP A 41 -2.47 1.60 3.41
CA ASP A 41 -3.92 1.54 3.63
C ASP A 41 -4.54 2.92 3.85
N CYS A 42 -3.88 3.77 4.65
CA CYS A 42 -4.34 5.15 4.88
C CYS A 42 -4.19 5.99 3.62
N PHE A 43 -3.15 5.74 2.83
CA PHE A 43 -2.91 6.47 1.60
C PHE A 43 -3.91 6.10 0.51
N GLU A 44 -4.26 4.83 0.36
CA GLU A 44 -5.30 4.38 -0.56
C GLU A 44 -6.67 4.95 -0.18
N ARG A 45 -6.99 5.04 1.11
CA ARG A 45 -8.18 5.78 1.58
C ARG A 45 -8.10 7.25 1.17
N ASP A 46 -6.99 7.94 1.42
CA ASP A 46 -6.86 9.36 1.10
C ASP A 46 -7.00 9.61 -0.42
N MET A 47 -6.47 8.71 -1.26
CA MET A 47 -6.64 8.73 -2.72
C MET A 47 -8.09 8.45 -3.12
N ALA A 48 -8.77 7.49 -2.47
CA ALA A 48 -10.19 7.22 -2.71
C ALA A 48 -11.06 8.45 -2.39
N GLY A 49 -10.72 9.19 -1.33
CA GLY A 49 -11.33 10.48 -1.01
C GLY A 49 -11.10 11.54 -2.09
N ALA A 50 -9.86 11.70 -2.56
CA ALA A 50 -9.51 12.66 -3.62
C ALA A 50 -10.21 12.34 -4.96
N LEU A 51 -10.51 11.07 -5.21
CA LEU A 51 -11.28 10.62 -6.37
C LEU A 51 -12.80 10.73 -6.18
N GLY A 52 -13.26 11.20 -5.02
CA GLY A 52 -14.68 11.33 -4.70
C GLY A 52 -15.41 10.01 -4.42
N LEU A 53 -14.67 8.91 -4.19
CA LEU A 53 -15.26 7.60 -3.85
C LEU A 53 -15.84 7.58 -2.43
N HIS A 54 -15.44 8.51 -1.57
CA HIS A 54 -16.08 8.80 -0.29
C HIS A 54 -15.97 10.29 0.05
N ARG A 55 -16.87 10.79 0.93
CA ARG A 55 -16.99 12.23 1.24
C ARG A 55 -16.43 12.63 2.61
N ALA A 56 -15.41 11.95 3.09
CA ALA A 56 -14.75 12.33 4.33
C ALA A 56 -13.77 13.49 4.07
N GLU A 57 -14.20 14.71 4.37
CA GLU A 57 -13.52 15.98 4.03
C GLU A 57 -12.05 16.07 4.48
N VAL A 58 -11.68 15.36 5.55
CA VAL A 58 -10.33 15.41 6.13
C VAL A 58 -9.32 14.53 5.37
N VAL A 59 -9.80 13.63 4.50
CA VAL A 59 -8.99 12.57 3.87
C VAL A 59 -9.17 12.55 2.35
N GLN A 60 -9.13 13.72 1.71
CA GLN A 60 -9.22 13.89 0.27
C GLN A 60 -7.89 14.45 -0.27
N TYR A 61 -6.87 13.60 -0.30
CA TYR A 61 -5.54 14.01 -0.74
C TYR A 61 -4.90 12.95 -1.62
N LEU A 62 -4.54 13.34 -2.85
CA LEU A 62 -3.85 12.47 -3.77
C LEU A 62 -2.37 12.38 -3.36
N ARG A 63 -2.01 11.25 -2.74
CA ARG A 63 -0.67 11.02 -2.20
C ARG A 63 0.32 10.55 -3.27
N PRO A 64 1.36 11.35 -3.61
CA PRO A 64 2.35 10.97 -4.61
C PRO A 64 3.18 9.73 -4.19
N GLU A 65 3.18 9.35 -2.91
CA GLU A 65 3.93 8.21 -2.40
C GLU A 65 3.46 6.88 -3.01
N ILE A 66 2.14 6.69 -3.18
CA ILE A 66 1.61 5.47 -3.81
C ILE A 66 1.99 5.40 -5.27
N ILE A 67 1.91 6.53 -5.98
CA ILE A 67 2.36 6.64 -7.38
C ILE A 67 3.85 6.28 -7.46
N GLY A 68 4.66 6.84 -6.57
CA GLY A 68 6.09 6.55 -6.44
C GLY A 68 6.38 5.07 -6.18
N PHE A 69 5.63 4.40 -5.29
CA PHE A 69 5.80 2.98 -5.02
C PHE A 69 5.45 2.10 -6.23
N VAL A 70 4.36 2.42 -6.93
CA VAL A 70 3.96 1.65 -8.13
C VAL A 70 4.97 1.83 -9.25
N LEU A 71 5.38 3.06 -9.56
CA LEU A 71 6.33 3.33 -10.64
C LEU A 71 7.75 2.86 -10.29
N GLY A 72 8.18 3.04 -9.04
CA GLY A 72 9.47 2.57 -8.55
C GLY A 72 9.58 1.05 -8.56
N SER A 73 8.53 0.34 -8.11
CA SER A 73 8.50 -1.13 -8.16
C SER A 73 8.44 -1.66 -9.60
N LEU A 74 7.73 -0.99 -10.51
CA LEU A 74 7.76 -1.32 -11.94
C LEU A 74 9.18 -1.14 -12.50
N GLY A 75 9.82 0.01 -12.24
CA GLY A 75 11.18 0.28 -12.71
C GLY A 75 12.17 -0.76 -12.21
N ALA A 76 12.12 -1.10 -10.92
CA ALA A 76 12.93 -2.15 -10.33
C ALA A 76 12.69 -3.52 -11.00
N ALA A 77 11.42 -3.90 -11.20
CA ALA A 77 11.07 -5.17 -11.83
C ALA A 77 11.49 -5.27 -13.31
N LEU A 78 11.49 -4.15 -14.04
CA LEU A 78 11.98 -4.08 -15.42
C LEU A 78 13.51 -4.16 -15.48
N MET A 79 14.21 -3.45 -14.59
CA MET A 79 15.68 -3.48 -14.50
C MET A 79 16.20 -4.87 -14.13
N THR A 80 15.51 -5.60 -13.25
CA THR A 80 15.87 -6.98 -12.88
C THR A 80 15.37 -8.01 -13.88
N GLY A 81 14.55 -7.64 -14.86
CA GLY A 81 13.93 -8.55 -15.81
C GLY A 81 12.92 -9.52 -15.17
N GLU A 82 12.42 -9.20 -13.97
CA GLU A 82 11.46 -10.03 -13.21
C GLU A 82 10.00 -9.61 -13.44
N PHE A 83 9.75 -8.63 -14.33
CA PHE A 83 8.40 -8.22 -14.69
C PHE A 83 7.61 -9.37 -15.33
N ARG A 84 6.73 -10.00 -14.54
CA ARG A 84 5.89 -11.13 -14.94
C ARG A 84 4.43 -10.85 -14.61
N PRO A 85 3.66 -10.26 -15.54
CA PRO A 85 2.25 -9.96 -15.32
C PRO A 85 1.44 -11.24 -15.15
N ARG A 86 0.64 -11.29 -14.09
CA ARG A 86 -0.20 -12.44 -13.74
C ARG A 86 -1.62 -11.97 -13.51
N ALA A 87 -2.57 -12.69 -14.07
CA ALA A 87 -3.98 -12.59 -13.73
C ALA A 87 -4.37 -13.83 -12.93
N GLY A 88 -5.47 -13.81 -12.19
CA GLY A 88 -5.96 -15.03 -11.60
C GLY A 88 -7.47 -15.15 -11.65
N SER A 89 -7.92 -16.39 -11.48
CA SER A 89 -9.33 -16.72 -11.44
C SER A 89 -10.00 -16.22 -10.15
N SER A 90 -11.32 -16.09 -10.18
CA SER A 90 -12.18 -15.66 -9.06
C SER A 90 -12.00 -14.18 -8.65
N PRO A 91 -12.24 -13.22 -9.55
CA PRO A 91 -12.08 -11.79 -9.26
C PRO A 91 -12.99 -11.30 -8.12
N ILE A 92 -14.23 -11.81 -8.05
CA ILE A 92 -15.20 -11.42 -7.01
C ILE A 92 -14.68 -11.78 -5.61
N ILE A 93 -14.18 -12.99 -5.43
CA ILE A 93 -13.66 -13.46 -4.13
C ILE A 93 -12.46 -12.60 -3.71
N ARG A 94 -11.55 -12.31 -4.64
CA ARG A 94 -10.37 -11.45 -4.38
C ARG A 94 -10.78 -10.03 -4.00
N PHE A 95 -11.78 -9.48 -4.68
CA PHE A 95 -12.32 -8.16 -4.38
C PHE A 95 -12.96 -8.11 -2.99
N VAL A 96 -13.81 -9.08 -2.64
CA VAL A 96 -14.45 -9.16 -1.32
C VAL A 96 -13.42 -9.34 -0.20
N LEU A 97 -12.39 -10.18 -0.41
CA LEU A 97 -11.29 -10.32 0.55
C LEU A 97 -10.50 -9.02 0.73
N GLY A 98 -10.22 -8.30 -0.36
CA GLY A 98 -9.58 -6.98 -0.31
C GLY A 98 -10.43 -5.94 0.44
N MET A 99 -11.75 -5.96 0.22
CA MET A 99 -12.69 -5.10 0.94
C MET A 99 -12.66 -5.38 2.45
N PHE A 100 -12.76 -6.64 2.88
CA PHE A 100 -12.67 -6.98 4.30
C PHE A 100 -11.29 -6.64 4.89
N ALA A 101 -10.21 -6.82 4.12
CA ALA A 101 -8.87 -6.42 4.55
C ALA A 101 -8.79 -4.91 4.80
N MET A 102 -9.33 -4.10 3.89
CA MET A 102 -9.36 -2.63 4.05
C MET A 102 -10.24 -2.18 5.22
N ILE A 103 -11.44 -2.75 5.37
CA ILE A 103 -12.32 -2.45 6.50
C ILE A 103 -11.60 -2.79 7.81
N GLY A 104 -11.00 -3.98 7.91
CA GLY A 104 -10.25 -4.40 9.09
C GLY A 104 -9.05 -3.49 9.39
N ALA A 105 -8.26 -3.15 8.37
CA ALA A 105 -7.11 -2.26 8.50
C ALA A 105 -7.50 -0.86 9.00
N LEU A 106 -8.62 -0.31 8.52
CA LEU A 106 -9.11 1.01 8.94
C LEU A 106 -9.74 1.00 10.33
N VAL A 107 -10.55 -0.03 10.67
CA VAL A 107 -11.22 -0.14 11.97
C VAL A 107 -10.22 -0.35 13.11
N PHE A 108 -9.25 -1.24 12.93
CA PHE A 108 -8.26 -1.57 13.96
C PHE A 108 -6.99 -0.69 13.86
N LEU A 109 -6.93 0.23 12.89
CA LEU A 109 -5.74 1.03 12.54
C LEU A 109 -4.50 0.14 12.37
N GLY A 110 -4.71 -1.03 11.77
CA GLY A 110 -3.85 -2.20 11.88
C GLY A 110 -2.80 -2.35 10.78
N CYS A 111 -2.52 -1.33 9.96
CA CYS A 111 -1.42 -1.45 8.99
C CYS A 111 -0.12 -1.65 9.78
N PRO A 112 0.72 -2.66 9.45
CA PRO A 112 1.87 -3.04 10.29
C PRO A 112 2.80 -1.86 10.54
N TRP A 113 2.89 -0.96 9.56
CA TRP A 113 3.66 0.25 9.66
C TRP A 113 3.11 1.27 10.66
N ARG A 114 1.82 1.59 10.56
CA ARG A 114 1.14 2.52 11.47
C ARG A 114 1.12 1.99 12.89
N ALA A 115 0.89 0.69 13.05
CA ALA A 115 0.91 0.06 14.36
C ALA A 115 2.32 0.13 14.98
N ALA A 116 3.38 -0.14 14.21
CA ALA A 116 4.76 -0.03 14.68
C ALA A 116 5.13 1.42 15.05
N LEU A 117 4.76 2.41 14.22
CA LEU A 117 5.03 3.82 14.51
C LEU A 117 4.26 4.35 15.73
N ARG A 118 3.00 3.92 15.90
CA ARG A 118 2.20 4.26 17.09
C ARG A 118 2.81 3.67 18.36
N LEU A 119 3.26 2.41 18.30
CA LEU A 119 3.95 1.78 19.41
C LEU A 119 5.26 2.50 19.73
N ALA A 120 6.05 2.89 18.72
CA ALA A 120 7.25 3.69 18.90
C ALA A 120 6.96 5.08 19.49
N GLY A 121 5.78 5.65 19.21
CA GLY A 121 5.28 6.89 19.80
C GLY A 121 4.67 6.74 21.20
N GLY A 122 4.69 5.54 21.80
CA GLY A 122 4.19 5.28 23.16
C GLY A 122 2.69 4.95 23.25
N ASP A 123 2.01 4.72 22.12
CA ASP A 123 0.59 4.36 22.11
C ASP A 123 0.40 2.84 22.34
N GLY A 124 0.09 2.47 23.58
CA GLY A 124 -0.15 1.08 23.98
C GLY A 124 -1.33 0.41 23.27
N ASN A 125 -2.28 1.18 22.72
CA ASN A 125 -3.40 0.63 21.96
C ASN A 125 -2.93 -0.02 20.64
N ALA A 126 -1.71 0.29 20.18
CA ALA A 126 -1.09 -0.39 19.06
C ALA A 126 -0.87 -1.89 19.31
N LEU A 127 -0.70 -2.33 20.57
CA LEU A 127 -0.56 -3.77 20.89
C LEU A 127 -1.83 -4.54 20.53
N LEU A 128 -3.00 -3.99 20.86
CA LEU A 128 -4.28 -4.61 20.53
C LEU A 128 -4.49 -4.66 19.01
N GLY A 129 -4.09 -3.60 18.29
CA GLY A 129 -4.09 -3.57 16.83
C GLY A 129 -3.18 -4.64 16.21
N LEU A 130 -1.96 -4.80 16.72
CA LEU A 130 -1.01 -5.84 16.28
C LEU A 130 -1.49 -7.25 16.62
N ALA A 131 -2.09 -7.45 17.80
CA ALA A 131 -2.67 -8.73 18.19
C ALA A 131 -3.85 -9.10 17.27
N GLY A 132 -4.72 -8.13 16.97
CA GLY A 132 -5.82 -8.29 16.01
C GLY A 132 -5.34 -8.65 14.61
N LEU A 133 -4.34 -7.92 14.09
CA LEU A 133 -3.72 -8.22 12.79
C LEU A 133 -3.12 -9.64 12.78
N THR A 134 -2.39 -10.01 13.83
CA THR A 134 -1.74 -11.32 13.95
C THR A 134 -2.77 -12.45 14.01
N CYS A 135 -3.84 -12.27 14.78
CA CYS A 135 -4.94 -13.23 14.88
C CYS A 135 -5.65 -13.41 13.53
N CYS A 136 -5.93 -12.31 12.82
CA CYS A 136 -6.55 -12.34 11.50
C CYS A 136 -5.67 -13.08 10.47
N ILE A 137 -4.37 -12.77 10.42
CA ILE A 137 -3.41 -13.49 9.56
C ILE A 137 -3.37 -14.97 9.93
N TRP A 138 -3.31 -15.30 11.22
CA TRP A 138 -3.28 -16.68 11.69
C TRP A 138 -4.51 -17.47 11.23
N ILE A 139 -5.71 -16.92 11.43
CA ILE A 139 -6.96 -17.52 10.95
C ILE A 139 -6.92 -17.68 9.42
N GLY A 140 -6.50 -16.65 8.68
CA GLY A 140 -6.35 -16.72 7.22
C GLY A 140 -5.40 -17.84 6.77
N THR A 141 -4.28 -18.04 7.47
CA THR A 141 -3.34 -19.12 7.18
C THR A 141 -3.90 -20.51 7.47
N LEU A 142 -4.81 -20.65 8.45
CA LEU A 142 -5.51 -21.91 8.71
C LEU A 142 -6.44 -22.29 7.54
N PHE A 143 -7.21 -21.33 7.01
CA PHE A 143 -8.04 -21.56 5.83
C PHE A 143 -7.20 -21.99 4.61
N LEU A 144 -6.07 -21.32 4.38
CA LEU A 144 -5.14 -21.68 3.30
C LEU A 144 -4.56 -23.09 3.49
N LYS A 145 -4.22 -23.48 4.73
CA LYS A 145 -3.74 -24.84 5.05
C LYS A 145 -4.82 -25.91 4.87
N ASN A 146 -6.08 -25.58 5.11
CA ASN A 146 -7.22 -26.50 4.99
C ASN A 146 -7.74 -26.65 3.54
N GLY A 147 -6.99 -26.20 2.54
CA GLY A 147 -7.29 -26.42 1.12
C GLY A 147 -8.02 -25.27 0.43
N TYR A 148 -8.20 -24.11 1.07
CA TYR A 148 -8.72 -22.92 0.40
C TYR A 148 -7.75 -22.45 -0.70
N THR A 149 -8.26 -22.28 -1.93
CA THR A 149 -7.48 -21.81 -3.07
C THR A 149 -8.21 -20.69 -3.81
N LEU A 150 -7.46 -19.64 -4.18
CA LEU A 150 -7.96 -18.51 -4.98
C LEU A 150 -7.99 -18.82 -6.50
N GLY A 151 -8.04 -20.11 -6.83
CA GLY A 151 -8.01 -20.67 -8.17
C GLY A 151 -6.67 -20.47 -8.90
N ARG A 152 -6.63 -20.82 -10.19
CA ARG A 152 -5.40 -20.78 -11.01
C ARG A 152 -4.98 -19.35 -11.35
N THR A 153 -3.68 -19.09 -11.20
CA THR A 153 -3.00 -17.90 -11.70
C THR A 153 -2.53 -18.18 -13.13
N GLN A 154 -2.89 -17.31 -14.08
CA GLN A 154 -2.54 -17.44 -15.50
C GLN A 154 -1.59 -16.31 -15.92
N PRO A 155 -0.64 -16.58 -16.83
CA PRO A 155 0.17 -15.52 -17.42
C PRO A 155 -0.74 -14.54 -18.15
N ALA A 156 -0.60 -13.25 -17.84
CA ALA A 156 -1.37 -12.20 -18.47
C ALA A 156 -0.55 -11.52 -19.59
N ARG A 157 -1.24 -10.82 -20.49
CA ARG A 157 -0.56 -9.99 -21.50
C ARG A 157 0.20 -8.87 -20.79
N PRO A 158 1.39 -8.46 -21.29
CA PRO A 158 2.14 -7.30 -20.77
C PRO A 158 1.29 -6.04 -20.59
N ALA A 159 0.39 -5.79 -21.55
CA ALA A 159 -0.56 -4.68 -21.49
C ALA A 159 -1.42 -4.68 -20.21
N ALA A 160 -1.86 -5.86 -19.73
CA ALA A 160 -2.66 -5.96 -18.52
C ALA A 160 -1.86 -5.57 -17.26
N GLY A 161 -0.55 -5.87 -17.24
CA GLY A 161 0.34 -5.48 -16.14
C GLY A 161 0.66 -3.97 -16.10
N LEU A 162 0.54 -3.29 -17.25
CA LEU A 162 0.80 -1.86 -17.36
C LEU A 162 -0.41 -0.97 -17.02
N VAL A 163 -1.61 -1.55 -16.90
CA VAL A 163 -2.83 -0.79 -16.58
C VAL A 163 -2.67 0.01 -15.28
N LEU A 164 -2.17 -0.63 -14.22
CA LEU A 164 -2.01 0.03 -12.91
C LEU A 164 -0.95 1.16 -12.97
N PRO A 165 0.27 0.95 -13.50
CA PRO A 165 1.22 2.03 -13.72
C PRO A 165 0.69 3.19 -14.56
N ILE A 166 -0.02 2.90 -15.66
CA ILE A 166 -0.61 3.93 -16.52
C ILE A 166 -1.69 4.72 -15.76
N ALA A 167 -2.54 4.05 -14.99
CA ALA A 167 -3.52 4.72 -14.14
C ALA A 167 -2.84 5.64 -13.12
N MET A 168 -1.75 5.19 -12.48
CA MET A 168 -0.97 6.00 -11.55
C MET A 168 -0.29 7.20 -12.22
N LEU A 169 0.18 7.06 -13.46
CA LEU A 169 0.68 8.20 -14.26
C LEU A 169 -0.45 9.18 -14.62
N GLY A 170 -1.64 8.69 -14.92
CA GLY A 170 -2.83 9.53 -15.14
C GLY A 170 -3.18 10.35 -13.90
N LEU A 171 -3.15 9.72 -12.72
CA LEU A 171 -3.33 10.40 -11.43
C LEU A 171 -2.22 11.41 -11.16
N LEU A 172 -0.97 11.09 -11.52
CA LEU A 172 0.14 12.03 -11.42
C LEU A 172 -0.07 13.27 -12.31
N GLY A 173 -0.53 13.07 -13.54
CA GLY A 173 -0.90 14.16 -14.44
C GLY A 173 -2.02 15.03 -13.86
N LEU A 174 -3.03 14.38 -13.27
CA LEU A 174 -4.13 15.06 -12.58
C LEU A 174 -3.64 15.92 -11.41
N MET A 175 -2.65 15.42 -10.65
CA MET A 175 -2.01 16.14 -9.55
C MET A 175 -1.31 17.43 -10.02
N PHE A 176 -0.65 17.39 -11.18
CA PHE A 176 0.01 18.58 -11.75
C PHE A 176 -0.99 19.60 -12.32
N LEU A 177 -2.11 19.13 -12.88
CA LEU A 177 -3.16 20.00 -13.41
C LEU A 177 -4.01 20.64 -12.31
N TRP A 178 -4.24 19.93 -11.21
CA TRP A 178 -4.99 20.38 -10.03
C TRP A 178 -4.18 20.18 -8.76
N PRO A 179 -3.20 21.06 -8.48
CA PRO A 179 -2.37 20.94 -7.29
C PRO A 179 -3.24 21.03 -6.02
N GLN A 180 -3.36 19.91 -5.31
CA GLN A 180 -4.12 19.86 -4.06
C GLN A 180 -3.31 20.47 -2.92
N VAL A 181 -3.89 21.41 -2.18
CA VAL A 181 -3.28 21.96 -0.96
C VAL A 181 -3.71 21.09 0.22
N GLN A 182 -2.74 20.55 0.97
CA GLN A 182 -3.00 19.73 2.15
C GLN A 182 -3.89 20.50 3.15
N GLY A 183 -5.11 20.01 3.39
CA GLY A 183 -6.07 20.58 4.36
C GLY A 183 -7.20 21.44 3.77
N GLN A 184 -7.30 21.60 2.45
CA GLN A 184 -8.48 22.15 1.81
C GLN A 184 -9.39 21.03 1.32
N ALA A 185 -10.69 21.10 1.67
CA ALA A 185 -11.68 20.09 1.26
C ALA A 185 -11.89 20.05 -0.26
N GLN A 186 -11.51 21.10 -0.99
CA GLN A 186 -11.63 21.17 -2.45
C GLN A 186 -10.47 21.98 -3.03
N SER A 187 -9.76 21.41 -4.00
CA SER A 187 -8.83 22.18 -4.85
C SER A 187 -9.18 21.95 -6.31
N GLY A 188 -10.07 22.79 -6.84
CA GLY A 188 -10.44 22.76 -8.26
C GLY A 188 -11.38 21.62 -8.63
N GLY A 189 -11.04 20.83 -9.67
CA GLY A 189 -11.89 19.77 -10.24
C GLY A 189 -11.81 18.41 -9.53
N LEU A 190 -11.00 18.31 -8.48
CA LEU A 190 -10.92 17.14 -7.60
C LEU A 190 -11.73 17.40 -6.33
N PHE A 191 -12.43 16.37 -5.86
CA PHE A 191 -13.45 16.44 -4.81
C PHE A 191 -12.90 16.49 -3.41
#